data_AF-A0A4U6CB67-F1
#
_entry.id   AF-A0A4U6CB67-F1
#
_cell.length_a   1.000
_cell.length_b   1.000
_cell.length_c   1.000
_cell.angle_alpha   90.00
_cell.angle_beta   90.00
_cell.angle_gamma   90.00
#
_symmetry.space_group_name_H-M   'P 1'
#
loop_
_entity.id
_entity.type
_entity.pdbx_description
1 polymer ?
#
loop_
_entity_poly.entity_id
_entity_poly.type
_entity_poly.pdbx_seq_one_letter_code
_entity_poly.pdbx_strand_id
1 'polypeptide(L)'
;MSRFATYPFGGKQQAFRLGIGELRELQELVGAGPSTILARLMSFQPQAQGLRRPQPDDYPHGHEDPDFIADFNTYAMLRGIGGDWRIDDIRETIRLGLIGAGMTPTDAFVAVSRYVDQTDKYPPVDYVGLAAGILIHALTGPKEDPVGKPKTGKTKTRGAASSSSRSSTA
;
A
#
# COMPACT_ATOMS: atom_id res chain seq x y z
N MET A 1 15.86 -0.29 15.53
CA MET A 1 14.40 -0.47 15.34
C MET A 1 14.12 -1.93 15.05
N SER A 2 12.95 -2.42 15.43
CA SER A 2 12.50 -3.78 15.08
C SER A 2 12.44 -3.94 13.56
N ARG A 3 12.56 -5.17 13.06
CA ARG A 3 12.31 -5.50 11.64
C ARG A 3 10.84 -5.29 11.26
N PHE A 4 9.93 -5.42 12.22
CA PHE A 4 8.49 -5.34 12.02
C PHE A 4 7.90 -4.20 12.84
N ALA A 5 6.98 -3.45 12.24
CA ALA A 5 6.09 -2.54 12.95
C ALA A 5 4.94 -3.35 13.56
N THR A 6 4.57 -3.10 14.81
CA THR A 6 3.48 -3.84 15.47
C THR A 6 2.41 -2.87 15.92
N TYR A 7 1.18 -3.09 15.47
CA TYR A 7 0.02 -2.24 15.76
C TYR A 7 -1.23 -3.09 16.01
N PRO A 8 -2.24 -2.57 16.73
CA PRO A 8 -3.53 -3.22 16.86
C PRO A 8 -4.27 -3.24 15.51
N PHE A 9 -4.72 -4.42 15.07
CA PHE A 9 -5.54 -4.59 13.87
C PHE A 9 -6.39 -5.86 13.96
N GLY A 10 -7.68 -5.75 13.62
CA GLY A 10 -8.59 -6.89 13.65
C GLY A 10 -8.75 -7.54 15.04
N GLY A 11 -8.66 -6.74 16.11
CA GLY A 11 -8.79 -7.20 17.49
C GLY A 11 -7.55 -7.87 18.10
N LYS A 12 -6.39 -7.83 17.43
CA LYS A 12 -5.13 -8.38 17.94
C LYS A 12 -3.94 -7.48 17.62
N GLN A 13 -2.82 -7.69 18.33
CA GLN A 13 -1.54 -7.12 17.92
C GLN A 13 -1.07 -7.82 16.65
N GLN A 14 -0.78 -7.04 15.61
CA GLN A 14 -0.44 -7.53 14.29
C GLN A 14 0.88 -6.94 13.84
N ALA A 15 1.73 -7.79 13.25
CA ALA A 15 2.98 -7.37 12.65
C ALA A 15 2.78 -6.89 11.22
N PHE A 16 3.51 -5.86 10.84
CA PHE A 16 3.53 -5.26 9.51
C PHE A 16 4.98 -5.01 9.08
N ARG A 17 5.27 -5.20 7.79
CA ARG A 17 6.54 -4.85 7.18
C ARG A 17 6.29 -4.50 5.71
N LEU A 18 6.73 -3.32 5.29
CA LEU A 18 6.87 -2.97 3.88
C LEU A 18 8.36 -3.01 3.53
N GLY A 19 8.79 -4.07 2.86
CA GLY A 19 10.13 -4.12 2.27
C GLY A 19 10.17 -3.35 0.95
N ILE A 20 11.34 -3.37 0.30
CA ILE A 20 11.51 -2.67 -0.98
C ILE A 20 10.62 -3.23 -2.10
N GLY A 21 10.29 -4.52 -2.05
CA GLY A 21 9.39 -5.15 -3.03
C GLY A 21 7.96 -4.65 -2.85
N GLU A 22 7.47 -4.67 -1.60
CA GLU A 22 6.14 -4.20 -1.23
C GLU A 22 5.98 -2.68 -1.48
N LEU A 23 7.02 -1.88 -1.24
CA LEU A 23 6.99 -0.44 -1.56
C LEU A 23 6.91 -0.15 -3.06
N ARG A 24 7.48 -1.02 -3.90
CA ARG A 24 7.37 -0.89 -5.37
C ARG A 24 5.96 -1.27 -5.83
N GLU A 25 5.43 -2.39 -5.34
CA GLU A 25 4.05 -2.80 -5.63
C GLU A 25 3.05 -1.73 -5.18
N LEU A 26 3.23 -1.16 -3.98
CA LEU A 26 2.39 -0.07 -3.47
C LEU A 26 2.40 1.14 -4.42
N GLN A 27 3.58 1.54 -4.91
CA GLN A 27 3.69 2.66 -5.84
C GLN A 27 2.98 2.38 -7.17
N GLU A 28 3.09 1.17 -7.69
CA GLU A 28 2.43 0.75 -8.93
C GLU A 28 0.90 0.75 -8.78
N LEU A 29 0.39 0.21 -7.66
CA LEU A 29 -1.05 0.14 -7.39
C LEU A 29 -1.67 1.51 -7.15
N VAL A 30 -1.00 2.37 -6.40
CA VAL A 30 -1.54 3.69 -5.99
C VAL A 30 -1.20 4.78 -7.01
N GLY A 31 -0.23 4.55 -7.89
CA GLY A 31 0.26 5.55 -8.85
C GLY A 31 0.96 6.74 -8.16
N ALA A 32 1.51 6.54 -6.96
CA ALA A 32 2.18 7.58 -6.18
C ALA A 32 3.38 7.04 -5.40
N GLY A 33 4.42 7.87 -5.26
CA GLY A 33 5.61 7.49 -4.49
C GLY A 33 5.31 7.37 -2.98
N PRO A 34 6.03 6.52 -2.23
CA PRO A 34 5.78 6.31 -0.79
C PRO A 34 5.78 7.58 0.06
N SER A 35 6.65 8.55 -0.25
CA SER A 35 6.69 9.85 0.43
C SER A 35 5.47 10.71 0.11
N THR A 36 4.93 10.63 -1.12
CA THR A 36 3.68 11.29 -1.50
C THR A 36 2.48 10.65 -0.80
N ILE A 37 2.43 9.31 -0.73
CA ILE A 37 1.39 8.58 0.01
C ILE A 37 1.43 8.98 1.49
N LEU A 38 2.63 8.98 2.09
CA LEU A 38 2.80 9.41 3.47
C LEU A 38 2.37 10.87 3.68
N ALA A 39 2.76 11.77 2.78
CA ALA A 39 2.33 13.17 2.85
C ALA A 39 0.80 13.31 2.81
N ARG A 40 0.09 12.55 1.96
CA ARG A 40 -1.39 12.55 1.94
C ARG A 40 -1.99 12.03 3.24
N LEU A 41 -1.45 10.94 3.79
CA LEU A 41 -1.90 10.38 5.07
C LEU A 41 -1.62 11.32 6.26
N MET A 42 -0.50 12.05 6.23
CA MET A 42 -0.09 12.97 7.30
C MET A 42 -0.70 14.38 7.15
N SER A 43 -1.18 14.74 5.96
CA SER A 43 -1.85 16.03 5.70
C SER A 43 -3.30 15.99 6.18
N PHE A 44 -3.54 15.56 7.41
CA PHE A 44 -4.86 15.62 8.00
C PHE A 44 -5.32 17.08 8.09
N GLN A 45 -6.32 17.47 7.29
CA GLN A 45 -6.94 18.79 7.32
C GLN A 45 -8.35 18.72 7.95
N PRO A 46 -8.49 19.01 9.26
CA PRO A 46 -9.79 19.19 9.91
C PRO A 46 -10.66 20.24 9.20
N GLN A 47 -10.04 21.23 8.54
CA GLN A 47 -10.73 22.31 7.85
C GLN A 47 -11.49 21.85 6.61
N ALA A 48 -11.06 20.74 5.98
CA ALA A 48 -11.74 20.15 4.83
C ALA A 48 -12.78 19.10 5.22
N GLN A 49 -12.93 18.78 6.52
CA GLN A 49 -13.85 17.76 7.02
C GLN A 49 -15.32 18.07 6.72
N GLY A 50 -15.68 19.35 6.63
CA GLY A 50 -17.01 19.82 6.23
C GLY A 50 -17.15 20.15 4.75
N LEU A 51 -16.06 20.12 3.97
CA LEU A 51 -16.04 20.56 2.58
C LEU A 51 -16.52 19.41 1.68
N ARG A 52 -17.82 19.42 1.33
CA ARG A 52 -18.39 18.45 0.39
C ARG A 52 -17.92 18.75 -1.02
N ARG A 53 -17.73 17.70 -1.82
CA ARG A 53 -17.51 17.86 -3.26
C ARG A 53 -18.77 18.49 -3.88
N PRO A 54 -18.66 19.66 -4.53
CA PRO A 54 -19.77 20.23 -5.28
C PRO A 54 -20.32 19.22 -6.28
N GLN A 55 -21.64 18.97 -6.27
CA GLN A 55 -22.28 18.20 -7.33
C GLN A 55 -22.89 19.17 -8.35
N PRO A 56 -22.74 18.92 -9.66
CA PRO A 56 -23.34 19.77 -10.69
C PRO A 56 -24.86 19.95 -10.48
N ASP A 57 -25.53 18.90 -10.02
CA ASP A 57 -26.98 18.90 -9.77
C ASP A 57 -27.44 19.91 -8.69
N ASP A 58 -26.51 20.41 -7.87
CA ASP A 58 -26.78 21.42 -6.84
C ASP A 58 -26.80 22.86 -7.41
N TYR A 59 -26.47 23.06 -8.70
CA TYR A 59 -26.27 24.37 -9.33
C TYR A 59 -27.22 24.58 -10.54
N PRO A 60 -27.82 25.77 -10.72
CA PRO A 60 -28.79 26.05 -11.79
C PRO A 60 -28.31 25.73 -13.22
N HIS A 61 -27.01 25.86 -13.48
CA HIS A 61 -26.42 25.58 -14.80
C HIS A 61 -25.45 24.38 -14.80
N GLY A 62 -25.49 23.54 -13.76
CA GLY A 62 -24.67 22.35 -13.69
C GLY A 62 -23.18 22.65 -13.86
N HIS A 63 -22.55 21.96 -14.83
CA HIS A 63 -21.12 22.09 -15.09
C HIS A 63 -20.69 23.45 -15.68
N GLU A 64 -21.62 24.18 -16.30
CA GLU A 64 -21.33 25.49 -16.90
C GLU A 64 -21.58 26.65 -15.92
N ASP A 65 -22.07 26.34 -14.71
CA ASP A 65 -22.35 27.34 -13.69
C ASP A 65 -21.04 27.95 -13.15
N PRO A 66 -20.86 29.29 -13.20
CA PRO A 66 -19.66 29.94 -12.67
C PRO A 66 -19.41 29.64 -11.19
N ASP A 67 -20.46 29.49 -10.39
CA ASP A 67 -20.35 29.20 -8.96
C ASP A 67 -19.95 27.74 -8.74
N PHE A 68 -20.47 26.79 -9.55
CA PHE A 68 -19.99 25.41 -9.55
C PHE A 68 -18.51 25.35 -9.89
N ILE A 69 -18.08 26.05 -10.95
CA ILE A 69 -16.68 26.06 -11.39
C ILE A 69 -15.79 26.66 -10.30
N ALA A 70 -16.20 27.75 -9.66
CA ALA A 70 -15.45 28.39 -8.58
C ALA A 70 -15.35 27.52 -7.32
N ASP A 71 -16.46 26.93 -6.89
CA ASP A 71 -16.51 26.03 -5.73
C ASP A 71 -15.75 24.73 -5.99
N PHE A 72 -15.88 24.18 -7.20
CA PHE A 72 -15.14 22.98 -7.60
C PHE A 72 -13.64 23.27 -7.68
N ASN A 73 -13.23 24.42 -8.22
CA ASN A 73 -11.81 24.82 -8.26
C ASN A 73 -11.26 25.10 -6.86
N THR A 74 -12.05 25.71 -5.97
CA THR A 74 -11.67 25.96 -4.58
C THR A 74 -11.58 24.65 -3.79
N TYR A 75 -12.56 23.76 -3.95
CA TYR A 75 -12.52 22.38 -3.45
C TYR A 75 -11.29 21.65 -3.99
N ALA A 76 -11.04 21.67 -5.30
CA ALA A 76 -9.90 20.99 -5.93
C ALA A 76 -8.55 21.58 -5.48
N MET A 77 -8.45 22.89 -5.31
CA MET A 77 -7.25 23.57 -4.80
C MET A 77 -6.99 23.18 -3.35
N LEU A 78 -7.99 23.31 -2.47
CA LEU A 78 -7.85 22.98 -1.05
C LEU A 78 -7.60 21.47 -0.85
N ARG A 79 -8.25 20.60 -1.65
CA ARG A 79 -8.06 19.14 -1.61
C ARG A 79 -6.76 18.69 -2.25
N GLY A 80 -6.28 19.40 -3.29
CA GLY A 80 -5.04 19.11 -4.00
C GLY A 80 -3.79 19.52 -3.21
N ILE A 81 -3.87 20.60 -2.43
CA ILE A 81 -2.78 21.10 -1.57
C ILE A 81 -2.84 20.47 -0.17
N GLY A 82 -4.02 19.99 0.25
CA GLY A 82 -4.33 19.57 1.62
C GLY A 82 -4.46 18.06 1.89
N GLY A 83 -4.26 17.20 0.89
CA GLY A 83 -4.16 15.75 1.09
C GLY A 83 -5.50 15.04 1.32
N ASP A 84 -6.20 14.74 0.23
CA ASP A 84 -7.09 13.58 0.20
C ASP A 84 -6.26 12.30 0.28
N TRP A 85 -6.14 11.72 1.49
CA TRP A 85 -5.80 10.31 1.55
C TRP A 85 -6.89 9.53 0.81
N ARG A 86 -6.47 8.68 -0.12
CA ARG A 86 -7.35 7.78 -0.86
C ARG A 86 -7.57 6.53 -0.04
N ILE A 87 -8.69 5.85 -0.26
CA ILE A 87 -8.91 4.53 0.34
C ILE A 87 -7.76 3.58 -0.01
N ASP A 88 -7.23 3.66 -1.23
CA ASP A 88 -6.10 2.84 -1.66
C ASP A 88 -4.79 3.16 -0.90
N ASP A 89 -4.56 4.43 -0.53
CA ASP A 89 -3.40 4.85 0.28
C ASP A 89 -3.40 4.12 1.65
N ILE A 90 -4.59 3.82 2.19
CA ILE A 90 -4.77 3.07 3.44
C ILE A 90 -4.78 1.56 3.18
N ARG A 91 -5.68 1.11 2.30
CA ARG A 91 -6.00 -0.29 2.03
C ARG A 91 -4.77 -1.06 1.59
N GLU A 92 -4.06 -0.55 0.58
CA GLU A 92 -2.91 -1.25 -0.01
C GLU A 92 -1.69 -1.20 0.91
N THR A 93 -1.50 -0.09 1.63
CA THR A 93 -0.45 0.02 2.66
C THR A 93 -0.60 -1.05 3.74
N ILE A 94 -1.83 -1.26 4.26
CA ILE A 94 -2.11 -2.28 5.27
C ILE A 94 -1.98 -3.68 4.66
N ARG A 95 -2.57 -3.94 3.48
CA ARG A 95 -2.53 -5.24 2.80
C ARG A 95 -1.08 -5.68 2.56
N LEU A 96 -0.27 -4.82 1.96
CA LEU A 96 1.12 -5.11 1.65
C LEU A 96 1.98 -5.19 2.91
N GLY A 97 1.68 -4.37 3.93
CA GLY A 97 2.32 -4.48 5.23
C GLY A 97 2.11 -5.85 5.89
N LEU A 98 0.89 -6.41 5.80
CA LEU A 98 0.59 -7.76 6.29
C LEU A 98 1.35 -8.83 5.51
N ILE A 99 1.37 -8.71 4.18
CA ILE A 99 2.06 -9.66 3.30
C ILE A 99 3.57 -9.67 3.57
N GLY A 100 4.19 -8.49 3.67
CA GLY A 100 5.62 -8.38 3.98
C GLY A 100 5.99 -8.81 5.40
N ALA A 101 5.00 -8.97 6.29
CA ALA A 101 5.13 -9.60 7.60
C ALA A 101 4.89 -11.13 7.60
N GLY A 102 4.60 -11.73 6.45
CA GLY A 102 4.46 -13.18 6.26
C GLY A 102 3.02 -13.68 6.15
N MET A 103 2.02 -12.81 6.14
CA MET A 103 0.63 -13.19 5.86
C MET A 103 0.47 -13.59 4.38
N THR A 104 -0.35 -14.61 4.09
CA THR A 104 -0.64 -14.97 2.70
C THR A 104 -1.42 -13.83 2.00
N PRO A 105 -1.28 -13.65 0.67
CA PRO A 105 -2.04 -12.62 -0.05
C PRO A 105 -3.55 -12.74 0.12
N THR A 106 -4.08 -13.97 0.15
CA THR A 106 -5.50 -14.25 0.36
C THR A 106 -5.94 -13.83 1.76
N ASP A 107 -5.20 -14.19 2.80
CA ASP A 107 -5.55 -13.83 4.19
C ASP A 107 -5.45 -12.32 4.42
N ALA A 108 -4.45 -11.67 3.81
CA ALA A 108 -4.30 -10.22 3.86
C ALA A 108 -5.48 -9.51 3.19
N PHE A 109 -5.90 -9.99 2.02
CA PHE A 109 -7.10 -9.49 1.34
C PHE A 109 -8.35 -9.65 2.20
N VAL A 110 -8.57 -10.84 2.78
CA VAL A 110 -9.73 -11.10 3.65
C VAL A 110 -9.70 -10.20 4.89
N ALA A 111 -8.53 -10.00 5.51
CA ALA A 111 -8.40 -9.15 6.69
C ALA A 111 -8.71 -7.69 6.38
N VAL A 112 -8.18 -7.16 5.28
CA VAL A 112 -8.47 -5.80 4.82
C VAL A 112 -9.93 -5.66 4.41
N SER A 113 -10.50 -6.63 3.70
CA SER A 113 -11.92 -6.63 3.33
C SER A 113 -12.86 -6.61 4.54
N ARG A 114 -12.50 -7.32 5.60
CA ARG A 114 -13.32 -7.40 6.81
C ARG A 114 -13.24 -6.14 7.68
N TYR A 115 -12.06 -5.52 7.78
CA TYR A 115 -11.83 -4.46 8.75
C TYR A 115 -11.67 -3.07 8.12
N VAL A 116 -11.20 -2.96 6.89
CA VAL A 116 -10.96 -1.66 6.23
C VAL A 116 -12.07 -1.33 5.24
N ASP A 117 -12.59 -2.32 4.51
CA ASP A 117 -13.57 -2.06 3.43
C ASP A 117 -15.02 -1.93 3.93
N GLN A 118 -15.30 -2.34 5.17
CA GLN A 118 -16.64 -2.22 5.78
C GLN A 118 -16.81 -0.79 6.33
N THR A 119 -16.90 0.19 5.44
CA THR A 119 -16.87 1.64 5.78
C THR A 119 -18.08 2.12 6.57
N ASP A 120 -19.17 1.36 6.56
CA ASP A 120 -20.36 1.52 7.40
C ASP A 120 -20.09 1.19 8.87
N LYS A 121 -19.16 0.25 9.12
CA LYS A 121 -18.81 -0.22 10.46
C LYS A 121 -17.51 0.37 10.98
N TYR A 122 -16.55 0.62 10.10
CA TYR A 122 -15.22 1.11 10.42
C TYR A 122 -14.89 2.34 9.57
N PRO A 123 -14.97 3.56 10.13
CA PRO A 123 -14.60 4.78 9.43
C PRO A 123 -13.15 4.70 8.92
N PRO A 124 -12.87 5.00 7.63
CA PRO A 124 -11.52 4.87 7.08
C PRO A 124 -10.46 5.71 7.80
N VAL A 125 -10.87 6.82 8.43
CA VAL A 125 -9.99 7.69 9.22
C VAL A 125 -9.30 6.96 10.37
N ASP A 126 -9.93 5.93 10.94
CA ASP A 126 -9.37 5.14 12.06
C ASP A 126 -8.09 4.39 11.64
N TYR A 127 -7.92 4.14 10.33
CA TYR A 127 -6.80 3.41 9.76
C TYR A 127 -5.71 4.31 9.17
N VAL A 128 -5.94 5.63 9.07
CA VAL A 128 -4.95 6.59 8.54
C VAL A 128 -3.67 6.56 9.38
N GLY A 129 -3.80 6.62 10.71
CA GLY A 129 -2.65 6.58 11.62
C GLY A 129 -1.88 5.25 11.54
N LEU A 130 -2.60 4.14 11.37
CA LEU A 130 -2.00 2.82 11.16
C LEU A 130 -1.19 2.78 9.86
N ALA A 131 -1.78 3.19 8.73
CA ALA A 131 -1.12 3.21 7.43
C ALA A 131 0.11 4.14 7.44
N ALA A 132 -0.02 5.35 8.00
CA ALA A 132 1.09 6.29 8.14
C ALA A 132 2.22 5.70 8.99
N GLY A 133 1.90 5.05 10.12
CA GLY A 133 2.89 4.40 10.97
C GLY A 133 3.67 3.29 10.26
N ILE A 134 2.98 2.45 9.48
CA ILE A 134 3.59 1.40 8.66
C ILE A 134 4.56 2.02 7.63
N LEU A 135 4.13 3.07 6.91
CA LEU A 135 4.96 3.76 5.92
C LEU A 135 6.15 4.48 6.54
N ILE A 136 5.97 5.17 7.67
CA ILE A 136 7.07 5.81 8.42
C ILE A 136 8.10 4.77 8.83
N HIS A 137 7.66 3.63 9.38
CA HIS A 137 8.57 2.56 9.77
C HIS A 137 9.35 2.02 8.57
N ALA A 138 8.71 1.88 7.41
CA ALA A 138 9.36 1.44 6.18
C ALA A 138 10.39 2.44 5.64
N LEU A 139 10.05 3.74 5.66
CA LEU A 139 10.89 4.82 5.14
C LEU A 139 12.05 5.18 6.06
N THR A 140 11.89 5.00 7.37
CA THR A 140 12.95 5.25 8.35
C THR A 140 13.85 4.03 8.54
N GLY A 141 13.29 2.82 8.40
CA GLY A 141 13.99 1.53 8.37
C GLY A 141 14.78 1.16 9.64
N PRO A 142 14.95 -0.12 9.96
CA PRO A 142 16.06 -0.56 10.81
C PRO A 142 17.36 -0.61 10.00
N LYS A 143 18.51 -0.29 10.64
CA LYS A 143 19.86 -0.25 10.04
C LYS A 143 20.30 -1.51 9.27
N GLU A 144 19.61 -2.64 9.42
CA GLU A 144 19.99 -3.92 8.80
C GLU A 144 18.84 -4.54 8.01
N ASP A 145 18.71 -4.14 6.76
CA ASP A 145 18.01 -4.89 5.72
C ASP A 145 19.11 -5.35 4.74
N PRO A 146 19.49 -6.64 4.67
CA PRO A 146 20.51 -7.09 3.73
C PRO A 146 19.99 -6.90 2.30
N VAL A 147 20.48 -5.86 1.63
CA VAL A 147 20.25 -5.62 0.21
C VAL A 147 21.03 -6.66 -0.58
N GLY A 148 20.32 -7.62 -1.17
CA GLY A 148 20.90 -8.61 -2.07
C GLY A 148 19.92 -9.72 -2.42
N LYS A 149 19.84 -10.09 -3.70
CA LYS A 149 19.16 -11.32 -4.12
C LYS A 149 19.81 -12.51 -3.39
N PRO A 150 19.06 -13.49 -2.86
CA PRO A 150 19.67 -14.74 -2.39
C PRO A 150 20.48 -15.31 -3.55
N LYS A 151 21.77 -15.59 -3.30
CA LYS A 151 22.63 -16.20 -4.31
C LYS A 151 22.00 -17.53 -4.71
N THR A 152 21.48 -17.61 -5.94
CA THR A 152 21.07 -18.86 -6.57
C THR A 152 22.22 -19.84 -6.38
N GLY A 153 21.99 -20.86 -5.54
CA GLY A 153 22.93 -21.96 -5.39
C GLY A 153 23.15 -22.57 -6.75
N LYS A 154 24.41 -22.67 -7.20
CA LYS A 154 24.77 -23.39 -8.41
C LYS A 154 24.17 -24.80 -8.32
N THR A 155 23.16 -25.10 -9.13
CA THR A 155 22.77 -26.47 -9.40
C THR A 155 24.00 -27.16 -10.00
N LYS A 156 24.68 -27.99 -9.20
CA LYS A 156 25.67 -28.93 -9.72
C LYS A 156 24.90 -29.90 -10.61
N THR A 157 25.01 -29.71 -11.93
CA THR A 157 24.66 -30.75 -12.90
C THR A 157 25.48 -31.98 -12.55
N ARG A 158 24.80 -33.01 -12.03
CA ARG A 158 25.40 -34.31 -11.71
C ARG A 158 25.79 -34.94 -13.04
N GLY A 159 27.08 -35.20 -13.22
CA GLY A 159 27.63 -35.81 -14.43
C GLY A 159 26.91 -37.10 -14.79
N ALA A 160 26.53 -37.22 -16.05
CA ALA A 160 26.05 -38.47 -16.62
C ALA A 160 27.23 -39.45 -16.67
N ALA A 161 27.16 -40.49 -15.85
CA ALA A 161 28.04 -41.64 -15.96
C ALA A 161 27.63 -42.48 -17.16
N SER A 162 28.66 -42.92 -17.88
CA SER A 162 28.69 -43.77 -19.06
C SER A 162 27.77 -45.00 -19.03
N SER A 163 27.15 -45.33 -20.17
CA SER A 163 26.90 -46.74 -20.51
C SER A 163 27.76 -47.12 -21.72
N SER A 164 28.71 -48.00 -21.46
CA SER A 164 29.49 -48.72 -22.46
C SER A 164 28.64 -49.85 -23.02
N SER A 165 28.56 -49.97 -24.35
CA SER A 165 28.41 -51.27 -24.98
C SER A 165 29.28 -51.33 -26.23
N ARG A 166 30.20 -52.30 -26.20
CA ARG A 166 31.02 -52.72 -27.33
C ARG A 166 30.22 -53.74 -28.12
N SER A 167 30.26 -53.67 -29.46
CA SER A 167 30.28 -54.86 -30.32
C SER A 167 30.97 -54.52 -31.64
N SER A 168 32.20 -55.02 -31.80
CA SER A 168 32.86 -55.34 -33.08
C SER A 168 32.10 -56.52 -33.73
N THR A 169 32.16 -56.90 -35.01
CA THR A 169 33.13 -56.75 -36.12
C THR A 169 32.48 -57.39 -37.37
N ALA A 170 33.08 -57.11 -38.53
CA ALA A 170 33.03 -57.81 -39.84
C ALA A 170 32.26 -57.06 -40.94
#